data_AF-A0A6J5XQE0-F1
#
_entry.id   AF-A0A6J5XQE0-F1
#
_cell.length_a   1.000
_cell.length_b   1.000
_cell.length_c   1.000
_cell.angle_alpha   90.00
_cell.angle_beta   90.00
_cell.angle_gamma   90.00
#
_symmetry.space_group_name_H-M   'P 1'
#
loop_
_entity.id
_entity.type
_entity.pdbx_description
1 polymer ?
#
loop_
_entity_poly.entity_id
_entity_poly.type
_entity_poly.pdbx_seq_one_letter_code
_entity_poly.pdbx_strand_id
1 'polypeptide(L)'
;MAEDNRFGSEAESSPVSSSINVHEVDVNPNQRLSSVLLNEFNYLPWSRAVSLVLGGRSKLGFINGNIEVPDASSPTYESWLSKDQLVMSWLLNSMERKLAEIFSYSESSYKLWETVKEMYGSQNNAARVFQLKKDISDLQQDGKPFVQLLGSMKIMWNELEIYRPHTTDVALLRKRAEEDKIFQLLSSLDSTYEDLQCHILMNTELPSFTSVCVTIQREEVRRKVMNLRLGPI
;
A
#
# COMPACT_ATOMS: atom_id res chain seq x y z
N MET A 1 -48.37 57.28 -18.18
CA MET A 1 -48.24 57.08 -16.72
C MET A 1 -47.85 55.63 -16.48
N ALA A 2 -46.95 55.45 -15.52
CA ALA A 2 -46.20 54.27 -15.07
C ALA A 2 -47.03 52.97 -14.86
N GLU A 3 -46.44 51.79 -15.13
CA GLU A 3 -46.02 50.73 -14.16
C GLU A 3 -47.21 49.86 -13.66
N ASP A 4 -47.15 48.56 -13.36
CA ASP A 4 -46.18 47.45 -13.40
C ASP A 4 -46.98 46.19 -12.92
N ASN A 5 -46.40 44.98 -13.03
CA ASN A 5 -46.76 43.72 -12.34
C ASN A 5 -48.04 42.95 -12.75
N ARG A 6 -48.10 41.61 -12.65
CA ARG A 6 -47.15 40.48 -12.62
C ARG A 6 -48.00 39.19 -12.69
N PHE A 7 -47.41 38.18 -13.31
CA PHE A 7 -47.61 36.72 -13.21
C PHE A 7 -48.52 36.14 -12.10
N GLY A 8 -49.30 35.11 -12.48
CA GLY A 8 -49.81 34.10 -11.55
C GLY A 8 -50.44 32.89 -12.26
N SER A 9 -49.77 31.74 -12.20
CA SER A 9 -50.32 30.36 -12.05
C SER A 9 -49.35 29.32 -12.63
N GLU A 10 -48.34 28.92 -11.84
CA GLU A 10 -47.57 27.70 -12.08
C GLU A 10 -48.18 26.51 -11.31
N ALA A 11 -48.16 25.35 -11.96
CA ALA A 11 -48.76 24.10 -11.52
C ALA A 11 -48.02 23.49 -10.31
N GLU A 12 -48.78 23.06 -9.30
CA GLU A 12 -48.29 22.20 -8.22
C GLU A 12 -48.09 20.78 -8.75
N SER A 13 -46.82 20.34 -8.83
CA SER A 13 -46.46 18.93 -8.94
C SER A 13 -45.72 18.51 -7.67
N SER A 14 -46.39 17.74 -6.80
CA SER A 14 -45.76 17.08 -5.66
C SER A 14 -44.98 15.85 -6.14
N PRO A 15 -43.72 15.62 -5.73
CA PRO A 15 -43.07 14.34 -5.94
C PRO A 15 -43.27 13.44 -4.72
N VAL A 16 -43.76 12.22 -4.99
CA VAL A 16 -43.88 11.10 -4.06
C VAL A 16 -42.48 10.63 -3.65
N SER A 17 -42.11 10.76 -2.37
CA SER A 17 -40.91 10.11 -1.84
C SER A 17 -41.20 8.64 -1.58
N SER A 18 -40.73 7.78 -2.48
CA SER A 18 -40.67 6.34 -2.22
C SER A 18 -39.35 6.04 -1.52
N SER A 19 -39.41 5.88 -0.20
CA SER A 19 -38.29 5.40 0.61
C SER A 19 -38.03 3.93 0.28
N ILE A 20 -36.98 3.65 -0.48
CA ILE A 20 -36.47 2.29 -0.67
C ILE A 20 -35.78 1.88 0.63
N ASN A 21 -36.45 1.02 1.40
CA ASN A 21 -35.88 0.38 2.58
C ASN A 21 -34.86 -0.65 2.11
N VAL A 22 -33.58 -0.26 2.05
CA VAL A 22 -32.49 -1.22 1.84
C VAL A 22 -32.33 -1.99 3.16
N HIS A 23 -32.85 -3.22 3.21
CA HIS A 23 -32.51 -4.13 4.29
C HIS A 23 -30.98 -4.25 4.36
N GLU A 24 -30.38 -3.77 5.45
CA GLU A 24 -28.98 -3.98 5.77
C GLU A 24 -28.81 -5.50 5.93
N VAL A 25 -28.24 -6.15 4.92
CA VAL A 25 -27.95 -7.59 4.94
C VAL A 25 -27.15 -7.86 6.21
N ASP A 26 -27.57 -8.80 7.05
CA ASP A 26 -26.83 -9.21 8.25
C ASP A 26 -25.41 -9.63 7.86
N VAL A 27 -24.45 -8.70 7.99
CA VAL A 27 -23.09 -8.95 7.55
C VAL A 27 -22.34 -9.64 8.69
N ASN A 28 -22.02 -10.91 8.50
CA ASN A 28 -21.30 -11.73 9.48
C ASN A 28 -19.93 -11.08 9.81
N PRO A 29 -19.67 -10.71 11.08
CA PRO A 29 -18.39 -10.14 11.51
C PRO A 29 -17.19 -11.09 11.29
N ASN A 30 -17.45 -12.39 11.23
CA ASN A 30 -16.44 -13.43 11.01
C ASN A 30 -16.18 -13.70 9.52
N GLN A 31 -16.88 -13.01 8.60
CA GLN A 31 -16.64 -13.18 7.17
C GLN A 31 -15.30 -12.53 6.80
N ARG A 32 -14.35 -13.36 6.37
CA ARG A 32 -13.04 -12.87 5.92
C ARG A 32 -13.18 -11.89 4.74
N LEU A 33 -12.54 -10.73 4.85
CA LEU A 33 -12.46 -9.74 3.76
C LEU A 33 -11.62 -10.22 2.59
N SER A 34 -10.62 -11.07 2.85
CA SER A 34 -9.64 -11.51 1.85
C SER A 34 -9.19 -12.94 2.17
N SER A 35 -8.90 -13.73 1.14
CA SER A 35 -8.22 -15.02 1.30
C SER A 35 -6.73 -14.85 1.67
N VAL A 36 -6.16 -13.68 1.35
CA VAL A 36 -4.78 -13.29 1.68
C VAL A 36 -4.82 -12.42 2.94
N LEU A 37 -4.21 -12.91 4.02
CA LEU A 37 -4.04 -12.15 5.25
C LEU A 37 -2.93 -11.11 5.09
N LEU A 38 -3.10 -9.94 5.70
CA LEU A 38 -2.00 -8.97 5.84
C LEU A 38 -0.84 -9.62 6.59
N ASN A 39 0.35 -9.47 6.04
CA ASN A 39 1.64 -9.75 6.65
C ASN A 39 2.58 -8.55 6.45
N GLU A 40 3.83 -8.68 6.87
CA GLU A 40 4.84 -7.63 6.83
C GLU A 40 5.22 -7.16 5.41
N PHE A 41 4.87 -7.93 4.37
CA PHE A 41 5.38 -7.77 3.01
C PHE A 41 4.29 -7.54 1.95
N ASN A 42 3.01 -7.67 2.30
CA ASN A 42 1.93 -7.73 1.31
C ASN A 42 0.86 -6.64 1.50
N TYR A 43 1.20 -5.52 2.15
CA TYR A 43 0.26 -4.42 2.40
C TYR A 43 -0.47 -3.96 1.15
N LEU A 44 0.21 -3.83 0.00
CA LEU A 44 -0.39 -3.32 -1.23
C LEU A 44 -1.46 -4.25 -1.82
N PRO A 45 -1.21 -5.55 -2.07
CA PRO A 45 -2.27 -6.45 -2.50
C PRO A 45 -3.38 -6.62 -1.44
N TRP A 46 -3.03 -6.62 -0.15
CA TRP A 46 -4.03 -6.68 0.93
C TRP A 46 -4.95 -5.46 0.95
N SER A 47 -4.38 -4.25 0.94
CA SER A 47 -5.12 -2.98 0.99
C SER A 47 -6.04 -2.83 -0.22
N ARG A 48 -5.60 -3.25 -1.41
CA ARG A 48 -6.45 -3.32 -2.61
C ARG A 48 -7.63 -4.28 -2.41
N ALA A 49 -7.39 -5.50 -1.93
CA ALA A 49 -8.44 -6.49 -1.72
C ALA A 49 -9.48 -6.01 -0.69
N VAL A 50 -9.02 -5.47 0.45
CA VAL A 50 -9.89 -4.89 1.48
C VAL A 50 -10.70 -3.73 0.94
N SER A 51 -10.08 -2.80 0.21
CA SER A 51 -10.77 -1.64 -0.37
C SER A 51 -11.88 -2.04 -1.35
N LEU A 52 -11.63 -3.05 -2.20
CA LEU A 52 -12.63 -3.58 -3.12
C LEU A 52 -13.84 -4.15 -2.38
N VAL A 53 -13.58 -4.92 -1.33
CA VAL A 53 -14.63 -5.59 -0.56
C VAL A 53 -15.44 -4.59 0.28
N LEU A 54 -14.79 -3.61 0.91
CA LEU A 54 -15.49 -2.52 1.61
C LEU A 54 -16.26 -1.63 0.64
N GLY A 55 -15.72 -1.37 -0.56
CA GLY A 55 -16.41 -0.67 -1.64
C GLY A 55 -17.68 -1.39 -2.08
N GLY A 56 -17.60 -2.71 -2.31
CA GLY A 56 -18.78 -3.54 -2.64
C GLY A 56 -19.83 -3.62 -1.53
N ARG A 57 -19.49 -3.22 -0.29
CA ARG A 57 -20.40 -3.15 0.86
C ARG A 57 -20.80 -1.72 1.26
N SER A 58 -20.41 -0.71 0.48
CA SER A 58 -20.66 0.70 0.81
C SER A 58 -20.08 1.12 2.18
N LYS A 59 -18.98 0.51 2.61
CA LYS A 59 -18.27 0.83 3.87
C LYS A 59 -16.88 1.44 3.64
N LEU A 60 -16.46 1.67 2.39
CA LEU A 60 -15.14 2.25 2.05
C LEU A 60 -14.90 3.61 2.73
N GLY A 61 -15.98 4.38 2.94
CA GLY A 61 -15.92 5.70 3.58
C GLY A 61 -15.35 5.72 5.00
N PHE A 62 -15.43 4.59 5.72
CA PHE A 62 -14.92 4.46 7.08
C PHE A 62 -13.39 4.37 7.16
N ILE A 63 -12.71 3.93 6.09
CA ILE A 63 -11.24 3.79 6.08
C ILE A 63 -10.52 4.91 5.32
N ASN A 64 -11.22 5.67 4.48
CA ASN A 64 -10.62 6.75 3.69
C ASN A 64 -10.98 8.16 4.19
N GLY A 65 -11.75 8.27 5.27
CA GLY A 65 -12.14 9.53 5.89
C GLY A 65 -13.33 10.24 5.23
N ASN A 66 -13.97 9.65 4.21
CA ASN A 66 -15.14 10.26 3.56
C ASN A 66 -16.41 10.21 4.43
N ILE A 67 -16.45 9.36 5.45
CA ILE A 67 -17.52 9.35 6.46
C ILE A 67 -16.93 9.92 7.75
N GLU A 68 -17.33 11.14 8.08
CA GLU A 68 -16.89 11.83 9.29
C GLU A 68 -17.55 11.26 10.54
N VAL A 69 -16.84 11.37 11.66
CA VAL A 69 -17.35 11.00 12.99
C VAL A 69 -18.45 12.00 13.38
N PRO A 70 -19.69 11.54 13.64
CA PRO A 70 -20.74 12.41 14.15
C PRO A 70 -20.39 12.93 15.55
N ASP A 71 -20.98 14.07 15.94
CA ASP A 71 -20.92 14.52 17.32
C ASP A 71 -21.49 13.44 18.26
N ALA A 72 -20.88 13.25 19.43
CA ALA A 72 -21.28 12.22 20.38
C ALA A 72 -22.71 12.41 20.93
N SER A 73 -23.26 13.63 20.87
CA SER A 73 -24.65 13.93 21.22
C SER A 73 -25.64 13.69 20.07
N SER A 74 -25.15 13.41 18.85
CA SER A 74 -25.99 13.16 17.69
C SER A 74 -26.75 11.84 17.83
N PRO A 75 -28.04 11.79 17.46
CA PRO A 75 -28.79 10.53 17.42
C PRO A 75 -28.24 9.51 16.42
N THR A 76 -27.36 9.93 15.50
CA THR A 76 -26.71 9.05 14.51
C THR A 76 -25.40 8.44 15.00
N TYR A 77 -24.86 8.88 16.15
CA TYR A 77 -23.54 8.47 16.65
C TYR A 77 -23.47 6.95 16.89
N GLU A 78 -24.41 6.38 17.64
CA GLU A 78 -24.43 4.94 17.95
C GLU A 78 -24.51 4.06 16.69
N SER A 79 -25.29 4.47 15.69
CA SER A 79 -25.38 3.75 14.41
C SER A 79 -24.08 3.84 13.62
N TRP A 80 -23.41 5.00 13.64
CA TRP A 80 -22.10 5.16 13.03
C TRP A 80 -21.05 4.31 13.74
N LEU A 81 -21.01 4.35 15.08
CA LEU A 81 -20.07 3.62 15.91
C LEU A 81 -20.19 2.11 15.66
N SER A 82 -21.41 1.57 15.65
CA SER A 82 -21.64 0.15 15.35
C SER A 82 -21.06 -0.26 13.98
N LYS A 83 -21.21 0.60 12.96
CA LYS A 83 -20.68 0.34 11.61
C LYS A 83 -19.15 0.46 11.57
N ASP A 84 -18.57 1.42 12.27
CA ASP A 84 -17.12 1.56 12.39
C ASP A 84 -16.49 0.35 13.10
N GLN A 85 -17.08 -0.10 14.22
CA GLN A 85 -16.65 -1.28 14.96
C GLN A 85 -16.74 -2.57 14.12
N LEU A 86 -17.77 -2.69 13.27
CA LEU A 86 -17.88 -3.79 12.32
C LEU A 86 -16.74 -3.76 11.29
N VAL A 87 -16.44 -2.60 10.69
CA VAL A 87 -15.32 -2.46 9.76
C VAL A 87 -13.98 -2.76 10.45
N MET A 88 -13.79 -2.28 11.68
CA MET A 88 -12.59 -2.55 12.48
C MET A 88 -12.41 -4.05 12.74
N SER A 89 -13.49 -4.76 13.09
CA SER A 89 -13.45 -6.22 13.28
C SER A 89 -13.03 -6.96 12.01
N TRP A 90 -13.52 -6.53 10.86
CA TRP A 90 -13.14 -7.10 9.58
C TRP A 90 -11.69 -6.82 9.20
N LEU A 91 -11.19 -5.62 9.49
CA LEU A 91 -9.78 -5.28 9.27
C LEU A 91 -8.89 -6.18 10.11
N LEU A 92 -9.14 -6.31 11.42
CA LEU A 92 -8.37 -7.18 12.31
C LEU A 92 -8.43 -8.66 11.87
N ASN A 93 -9.60 -9.14 11.48
CA ASN A 93 -9.79 -10.52 10.97
C ASN A 93 -9.14 -10.77 9.60
N SER A 94 -8.70 -9.72 8.91
CA SER A 94 -7.99 -9.79 7.63
C SER A 94 -6.46 -9.78 7.77
N MET A 95 -5.94 -9.82 9.00
CA MET A 95 -4.51 -9.80 9.30
C MET A 95 -4.02 -11.13 9.86
N GLU A 96 -2.72 -11.41 9.75
CA GLU A 96 -2.08 -12.43 10.58
C GLU A 96 -2.24 -12.08 12.07
N ARG A 97 -2.42 -13.10 12.93
CA ARG A 97 -2.75 -12.90 14.36
C ARG A 97 -1.78 -11.95 15.06
N LYS A 98 -0.48 -12.12 14.84
CA LYS A 98 0.58 -11.27 15.40
C LYS A 98 0.43 -9.79 15.03
N LEU A 99 -0.07 -9.50 13.84
CA LEU A 99 -0.31 -8.12 13.39
C LEU A 99 -1.62 -7.60 13.98
N ALA A 100 -2.68 -8.40 13.98
CA ALA A 100 -3.94 -8.02 14.59
C ALA A 100 -3.79 -7.62 16.07
N GLU A 101 -2.91 -8.30 16.82
CA GLU A 101 -2.58 -7.96 18.21
C GLU A 101 -1.89 -6.60 18.36
N ILE A 102 -1.08 -6.18 17.39
CA ILE A 102 -0.43 -4.86 17.40
C ILE A 102 -1.47 -3.75 17.24
N PHE A 103 -2.49 -3.98 16.41
CA PHE A 103 -3.50 -2.98 16.05
C PHE A 103 -4.80 -3.06 16.87
N SER A 104 -4.90 -3.99 17.82
CA SER A 104 -6.15 -4.30 18.54
C SER A 104 -6.70 -3.14 19.38
N TYR A 105 -5.85 -2.18 19.74
CA TYR A 105 -6.21 -1.01 20.55
C TYR A 105 -6.49 0.24 19.70
N SER A 106 -6.65 0.09 18.38
CA SER A 106 -7.04 1.21 17.51
C SER A 106 -8.43 1.72 17.88
N GLU A 107 -8.61 3.03 17.92
CA GLU A 107 -9.86 3.67 18.38
C GLU A 107 -10.96 3.70 17.31
N SER A 108 -10.59 3.58 16.04
CA SER A 108 -11.53 3.54 14.92
C SER A 108 -10.95 2.75 13.75
N SER A 109 -11.83 2.33 12.83
CA SER A 109 -11.38 1.67 11.60
C SER A 109 -10.51 2.57 10.71
N TYR A 110 -10.79 3.88 10.70
CA TYR A 110 -9.95 4.88 10.02
C TYR A 110 -8.55 4.93 10.61
N LYS A 111 -8.43 5.06 11.94
CA LYS A 111 -7.12 5.16 12.59
C LYS A 111 -6.30 3.89 12.41
N LEU A 112 -6.94 2.73 12.54
CA LEU A 112 -6.34 1.43 12.25
C LEU A 112 -5.78 1.40 10.83
N TRP A 113 -6.60 1.76 9.84
CA TRP A 113 -6.20 1.77 8.43
C TRP A 113 -5.00 2.67 8.16
N GLU A 114 -5.03 3.91 8.65
CA GLU A 114 -3.93 4.86 8.44
C GLU A 114 -2.64 4.41 9.15
N THR A 115 -2.71 3.87 10.38
CA THR A 115 -1.51 3.36 11.06
C THR A 115 -0.91 2.16 10.33
N VAL A 116 -1.73 1.24 9.83
CA VAL A 116 -1.24 0.12 8.99
C VAL A 116 -0.59 0.64 7.70
N LYS A 117 -1.19 1.65 7.06
CA LYS A 117 -0.66 2.30 5.87
C LYS A 117 0.63 3.06 6.12
N GLU A 118 0.78 3.72 7.26
CA GLU A 118 2.02 4.40 7.65
C GLU A 118 3.14 3.38 7.89
N MET A 119 2.84 2.28 8.59
CA MET A 119 3.84 1.26 8.93
C MET A 119 4.27 0.41 7.73
N TYR A 120 3.31 -0.01 6.89
CA TYR A 120 3.55 -0.99 5.83
C TYR A 120 3.27 -0.47 4.41
N GLY A 121 2.65 0.70 4.29
CA GLY A 121 2.25 1.29 3.01
C GLY A 121 3.25 2.26 2.40
N SER A 122 4.50 2.29 2.89
CA SER A 122 5.56 3.10 2.30
C SER A 122 5.78 2.73 0.83
N GLN A 123 5.24 3.56 -0.07
CA GLN A 123 5.35 3.42 -1.52
C GLN A 123 6.77 3.66 -2.04
N ASN A 124 7.66 4.23 -1.22
CA ASN A 124 9.08 4.46 -1.54
C ASN A 124 10.00 3.42 -0.89
N ASN A 125 9.61 2.15 -0.92
CA ASN A 125 10.49 1.08 -0.47
C ASN A 125 11.49 0.73 -1.59
N ALA A 126 12.57 1.51 -1.70
CA ALA A 126 13.66 1.27 -2.64
C ALA A 126 14.22 -0.15 -2.52
N ALA A 127 14.32 -0.69 -1.29
CA ALA A 127 14.72 -2.06 -1.06
C ALA A 127 13.74 -3.07 -1.68
N ARG A 128 12.42 -2.85 -1.57
CA ARG A 128 11.42 -3.72 -2.19
C ARG A 128 11.42 -3.63 -3.70
N VAL A 129 11.60 -2.44 -4.26
CA VAL A 129 11.74 -2.25 -5.72
C VAL A 129 12.99 -2.97 -6.23
N PHE A 130 14.11 -2.84 -5.52
CA PHE A 130 15.34 -3.57 -5.80
C PHE A 130 15.12 -5.10 -5.76
N GLN A 131 14.51 -5.60 -4.68
CA GLN A 131 14.21 -7.02 -4.52
C GLN A 131 13.33 -7.55 -5.65
N LEU A 132 12.21 -6.87 -5.96
CA LEU A 132 11.32 -7.26 -7.05
C LEU A 132 12.05 -7.29 -8.40
N LYS A 133 12.88 -6.28 -8.69
CA LYS A 133 13.66 -6.23 -9.94
C LYS A 133 14.67 -7.37 -10.03
N LYS A 134 15.36 -7.66 -8.93
CA LYS A 134 16.29 -8.78 -8.82
C LYS A 134 15.56 -10.11 -9.04
N ASP A 135 14.47 -10.34 -8.29
CA ASP A 135 13.66 -11.57 -8.39
C ASP A 135 13.09 -11.76 -9.80
N ILE A 136 12.63 -10.69 -10.46
CA ILE A 136 12.16 -10.74 -11.85
C ILE A 136 13.29 -11.13 -12.81
N SER A 137 14.50 -10.59 -12.60
CA SER A 137 15.68 -10.89 -13.42
C SER A 137 16.17 -12.33 -13.22
N ASP A 138 16.10 -12.81 -11.99
CA ASP A 138 16.57 -14.14 -11.58
C ASP A 138 15.50 -15.22 -11.84
N LEU A 139 14.25 -14.85 -12.12
CA LEU A 139 13.15 -15.80 -12.33
C LEU A 139 13.39 -16.67 -13.57
N GLN A 140 13.50 -17.97 -13.36
CA GLN A 140 13.60 -18.98 -14.40
C GLN A 140 12.41 -19.94 -14.37
N GLN A 141 12.18 -20.63 -15.48
CA GLN A 141 11.08 -21.60 -15.59
C GLN A 141 11.30 -22.83 -14.70
N ASP A 142 12.54 -23.27 -14.51
CA ASP A 142 12.96 -24.37 -13.62
C ASP A 142 12.10 -25.64 -13.72
N GLY A 143 11.72 -26.02 -14.95
CA GLY A 143 10.90 -27.21 -15.21
C GLY A 143 9.41 -27.07 -14.82
N LYS A 144 8.98 -25.90 -14.34
CA LYS A 144 7.57 -25.62 -14.02
C LYS A 144 6.75 -25.36 -15.29
N PRO A 145 5.42 -25.59 -15.26
CA PRO A 145 4.55 -25.20 -16.36
C PRO A 145 4.60 -23.69 -16.65
N PHE A 146 4.50 -23.31 -17.92
CA PHE A 146 4.52 -21.89 -18.35
C PHE A 146 3.55 -21.00 -17.58
N VAL A 147 2.35 -21.50 -17.29
CA VAL A 147 1.32 -20.75 -16.55
C VAL A 147 1.79 -20.36 -15.14
N GLN A 148 2.62 -21.18 -14.49
CA GLN A 148 3.18 -20.85 -13.18
C GLN A 148 4.23 -19.74 -13.30
N LEU A 149 5.14 -19.84 -14.28
CA LEU A 149 6.13 -18.79 -14.55
C LEU A 149 5.44 -17.45 -14.84
N LEU A 150 4.47 -17.45 -15.76
CA LEU A 150 3.70 -16.25 -16.11
C LEU A 150 2.94 -15.69 -14.90
N GLY A 151 2.36 -16.56 -14.08
CA GLY A 151 1.68 -16.18 -12.85
C GLY A 151 2.61 -15.45 -11.88
N SER A 152 3.76 -16.05 -11.56
CA SER A 152 4.77 -15.44 -10.68
C SER A 152 5.28 -14.11 -11.24
N MET A 153 5.59 -14.05 -12.54
CA MET A 153 6.09 -12.84 -13.18
C MET A 153 5.03 -11.71 -13.18
N LYS A 154 3.76 -12.03 -13.47
CA LYS A 154 2.67 -11.05 -13.40
C LYS A 154 2.42 -10.54 -11.98
N ILE A 155 2.51 -11.39 -10.96
CA ILE A 155 2.35 -10.96 -9.57
C ILE A 155 3.43 -9.92 -9.22
N MET A 156 4.69 -10.20 -9.56
CA MET A 156 5.80 -9.27 -9.28
C MET A 156 5.69 -7.97 -10.09
N TRP A 157 5.28 -8.02 -11.36
CA TRP A 157 5.05 -6.80 -12.15
C TRP A 157 3.91 -5.96 -11.61
N ASN A 158 2.78 -6.58 -11.26
CA ASN A 158 1.66 -5.86 -10.67
C ASN A 158 2.06 -5.20 -9.35
N GLU A 159 2.86 -5.88 -8.52
CA GLU A 159 3.37 -5.30 -7.28
C GLU A 159 4.34 -4.14 -7.56
N LEU A 160 5.26 -4.29 -8.52
CA LEU A 160 6.20 -3.26 -8.92
C LEU A 160 5.47 -2.00 -9.45
N GLU A 161 4.38 -2.16 -10.18
CA GLU A 161 3.56 -1.06 -10.68
C GLU A 161 2.93 -0.25 -9.54
N ILE A 162 2.69 -0.85 -8.38
CA ILE A 162 2.16 -0.12 -7.23
C ILE A 162 3.25 0.77 -6.60
N TYR A 163 4.50 0.30 -6.52
CA TYR A 163 5.64 1.11 -6.07
C TYR A 163 6.11 2.12 -7.11
N ARG A 164 5.92 1.82 -8.40
CA ARG A 164 6.31 2.67 -9.53
C ARG A 164 5.14 2.85 -10.50
N PRO A 165 4.08 3.56 -10.09
CA PRO A 165 2.92 3.78 -10.93
C PRO A 165 3.32 4.49 -12.23
N HIS A 166 2.59 4.21 -13.30
CA HIS A 166 2.78 4.91 -14.56
C HIS A 166 2.75 6.42 -14.34
N THR A 167 3.71 7.11 -14.95
CA THR A 167 3.86 8.56 -14.82
C THR A 167 4.37 9.16 -16.12
N THR A 168 3.92 10.37 -16.43
CA THR A 168 4.44 11.20 -17.53
C THR A 168 5.38 12.29 -17.02
N ASP A 169 5.62 12.36 -15.70
CA ASP A 169 6.55 13.32 -15.11
C ASP A 169 8.00 12.95 -15.47
N VAL A 170 8.62 13.79 -16.28
CA VAL A 170 10.00 13.64 -16.77
C VAL A 170 11.01 13.60 -15.63
N ALA A 171 10.80 14.37 -14.55
CA ALA A 171 11.72 14.39 -13.42
C ALA A 171 11.67 13.05 -12.67
N LEU A 172 10.47 12.53 -12.42
CA LEU A 172 10.28 11.23 -11.79
C LEU A 172 10.81 10.08 -12.65
N LEU A 173 10.59 10.13 -13.97
CA LEU A 173 11.14 9.14 -14.91
C LEU A 173 12.67 9.13 -14.88
N ARG A 174 13.31 10.31 -14.87
CA ARG A 174 14.78 10.42 -14.77
C ARG A 174 15.29 9.86 -13.45
N LYS A 175 14.63 10.20 -12.33
CA LYS A 175 14.95 9.65 -11.01
C LYS A 175 14.91 8.12 -11.03
N ARG A 176 13.82 7.52 -11.50
CA ARG A 176 13.68 6.06 -11.60
C ARG A 176 14.75 5.41 -12.49
N ALA A 177 15.13 6.05 -13.59
CA ALA A 177 16.19 5.56 -14.47
C ALA A 177 17.57 5.59 -13.80
N GLU A 178 17.85 6.59 -12.95
CA GLU A 178 19.08 6.63 -12.14
C GLU A 178 19.07 5.56 -11.04
N GLU A 179 17.96 5.41 -10.32
CA GLU A 179 17.78 4.34 -9.33
C GLU A 179 17.98 2.96 -9.95
N ASP A 180 17.51 2.74 -11.18
CA ASP A 180 17.67 1.47 -11.89
C ASP A 180 19.12 1.12 -12.21
N LYS A 181 19.95 2.12 -12.50
CA LYS A 181 21.40 1.92 -12.66
C LYS A 181 22.05 1.54 -11.34
N ILE A 182 21.61 2.16 -10.24
CA ILE A 182 22.08 1.81 -8.89
C ILE A 182 21.70 0.36 -8.58
N PHE A 183 20.45 -0.02 -8.80
CA PHE A 183 19.98 -1.38 -8.56
C PHE A 183 20.76 -2.41 -9.38
N GLN A 184 20.95 -2.19 -10.67
CA GLN A 184 21.76 -3.10 -11.50
C GLN A 184 23.20 -3.24 -10.97
N LEU A 185 23.83 -2.13 -10.58
CA LEU A 185 25.17 -2.15 -9.99
C LEU A 185 25.18 -2.97 -8.69
N LEU A 186 24.26 -2.69 -7.77
CA LEU A 186 24.18 -3.40 -6.48
C LEU A 186 23.92 -4.90 -6.67
N SER A 187 23.03 -5.29 -7.59
CA SER A 187 22.75 -6.71 -7.89
C SER A 187 23.95 -7.44 -8.49
N SER A 188 24.89 -6.73 -9.11
CA SER A 188 26.09 -7.31 -9.71
C SER A 188 27.26 -7.50 -8.74
N LEU A 189 27.17 -6.97 -7.51
CA LEU A 189 28.21 -7.13 -6.50
C LEU A 189 28.12 -8.51 -5.84
N ASP A 190 29.29 -9.06 -5.46
CA ASP A 190 29.37 -10.31 -4.71
C ASP A 190 28.63 -10.23 -3.37
N SER A 191 28.18 -11.39 -2.86
CA SER A 191 27.51 -11.52 -1.56
C SER A 191 28.28 -10.90 -0.39
N THR A 192 29.60 -10.76 -0.53
CA THR A 192 30.42 -10.09 0.48
C THR A 192 29.99 -8.64 0.74
N TYR A 193 29.35 -7.95 -0.22
CA TYR A 193 28.88 -6.56 -0.11
C TYR A 193 27.45 -6.43 0.45
N GLU A 194 26.81 -7.50 0.90
CA GLU A 194 25.41 -7.49 1.39
C GLU A 194 25.15 -6.40 2.44
N ASP A 195 26.02 -6.24 3.45
CA ASP A 195 25.87 -5.21 4.48
C ASP A 195 25.86 -3.79 3.89
N LEU A 196 26.71 -3.53 2.89
CA LEU A 196 26.75 -2.23 2.22
C LEU A 196 25.48 -2.02 1.37
N GLN A 197 25.01 -3.06 0.67
CA GLN A 197 23.78 -2.98 -0.10
C GLN A 197 22.60 -2.64 0.83
N CYS A 198 22.47 -3.32 1.97
CA CYS A 198 21.47 -3.03 2.99
C CYS A 198 21.56 -1.58 3.46
N HIS A 199 22.75 -1.10 3.81
CA HIS A 199 22.95 0.28 4.26
C HIS A 199 22.52 1.32 3.22
N ILE A 200 22.83 1.09 1.94
CA ILE A 200 22.42 2.00 0.85
C ILE A 200 20.90 1.99 0.66
N LEU A 201 20.27 0.81 0.69
CA LEU A 201 18.84 0.61 0.45
C LEU A 201 17.95 1.05 1.63
N MET A 202 18.52 1.16 2.84
CA MET A 202 17.82 1.68 4.02
C MET A 202 17.66 3.21 4.03
N ASN A 203 18.32 3.93 3.12
CA ASN A 203 18.16 5.38 3.04
C ASN A 203 16.76 5.74 2.53
N THR A 204 16.14 6.75 3.14
CA THR A 204 14.81 7.27 2.75
C THR A 204 14.79 7.77 1.31
N GLU A 205 15.90 8.34 0.86
CA GLU A 205 16.18 8.63 -0.55
C GLU A 205 17.49 7.96 -0.96
N LEU A 206 17.48 7.32 -2.13
CA LEU A 206 18.70 6.70 -2.64
C LEU A 206 19.75 7.76 -2.96
N PRO A 207 21.02 7.54 -2.57
CA PRO A 207 22.12 8.41 -2.97
C PRO A 207 22.26 8.46 -4.50
N SER A 208 22.92 9.49 -5.02
CA SER A 208 23.25 9.53 -6.45
C SER A 208 24.15 8.37 -6.86
N PHE A 209 24.08 7.97 -8.14
CA PHE A 209 24.91 6.91 -8.69
C PHE A 209 26.40 7.12 -8.41
N THR A 210 26.89 8.35 -8.58
CA THR A 210 28.29 8.71 -8.28
C THR A 210 28.63 8.50 -6.80
N SER A 211 27.73 8.87 -5.88
CA SER A 211 27.93 8.66 -4.44
C SER A 211 28.00 7.17 -4.08
N VAL A 212 27.13 6.36 -4.69
CA VAL A 212 27.16 4.90 -4.54
C VAL A 212 28.50 4.33 -5.01
N CYS A 213 28.99 4.71 -6.19
CA CYS A 213 30.29 4.26 -6.70
C CYS A 213 31.45 4.62 -5.77
N VAL A 214 31.48 5.85 -5.27
CA VAL A 214 32.51 6.30 -4.29
C VAL A 214 32.44 5.47 -3.01
N THR A 215 31.24 5.13 -2.55
CA THR A 215 31.04 4.34 -1.33
C THR A 215 31.52 2.90 -1.53
N ILE A 216 31.19 2.26 -2.65
CA ILE A 216 31.69 0.92 -3.00
C ILE A 216 33.22 0.91 -3.11
N GLN A 217 33.81 1.92 -3.77
CA GLN A 217 35.26 2.02 -3.91
C GLN A 217 35.97 2.13 -2.54
N ARG A 218 35.41 2.93 -1.63
CA ARG A 218 35.93 3.05 -0.25
C ARG A 218 35.85 1.72 0.49
N GLU A 219 34.74 1.02 0.34
CA GLU A 219 34.52 -0.29 0.97
C GLU A 219 35.49 -1.34 0.42
N GLU A 220 35.73 -1.37 -0.89
CA GLU A 220 36.71 -2.26 -1.51
C GLU A 220 38.13 -2.04 -0.94
N VAL A 221 38.55 -0.77 -0.80
CA VAL A 221 39.85 -0.41 -0.20
C VAL A 221 39.90 -0.84 1.28
N ARG A 222 38.85 -0.56 2.06
CA ARG A 222 38.77 -0.97 3.47
C ARG A 222 38.91 -2.48 3.62
N ARG A 223 38.22 -3.25 2.77
CA ARG A 223 38.28 -4.72 2.76
C ARG A 223 39.67 -5.24 2.42
N LYS A 224 40.33 -4.67 1.41
CA LYS A 224 41.72 -5.04 1.08
C LYS A 224 42.63 -4.84 2.28
N VAL A 225 42.55 -3.70 2.97
CA VAL A 225 43.36 -3.42 4.16
C VAL A 225 43.03 -4.36 5.34
N MET A 226 41.76 -4.66 5.57
CA MET A 226 41.35 -5.54 6.67
C MET A 226 41.66 -7.02 6.42
N ASN A 227 41.50 -7.49 5.19
CA ASN A 227 41.86 -8.87 4.81
C ASN A 227 43.39 -9.09 4.86
N LEU A 228 44.19 -8.04 4.61
CA LEU A 228 45.66 -8.09 4.79
C LEU A 228 46.08 -8.23 6.26
N ARG A 229 45.24 -7.82 7.23
CA ARG A 229 45.52 -7.97 8.67
C ARG A 229 45.20 -9.36 9.22
N LEU A 230 44.56 -10.23 8.42
CA LEU A 230 44.14 -11.57 8.80
C LEU A 230 44.96 -12.67 8.09
N GLY A 231 46.13 -12.34 7.54
CA GLY A 231 47.06 -13.31 6.92
C GLY A 231 47.74 -14.26 7.93
N PRO A 232 48.16 -15.46 7.50
CA PRO A 232 48.07 -16.71 8.28
C PRO A 232 49.13 -16.87 9.37
N ILE A 233 48.75 -17.59 10.45
CA ILE A 233 49.67 -18.30 11.34
C ILE A 233 50.06 -19.62 10.65
#